data_AF-A0A452SJX7-F1
#
_entry.id   AF-A0A452SJX7-F1
#
_cell.length_a   1.000
_cell.length_b   1.000
_cell.length_c   1.000
_cell.angle_alpha   90.00
_cell.angle_beta   90.00
_cell.angle_gamma   90.00
#
_symmetry.space_group_name_H-M   'P 1'
#
loop_
_entity.id
_entity.type
_entity.pdbx_description
1 polymer ?
#
loop_
_entity_poly.entity_id
_entity_poly.type
_entity_poly.pdbx_seq_one_letter_code
_entity_poly.pdbx_strand_id
1 'polypeptide(L)' 'MAQRAFPNPYADFNKSLAEGYFDSAGRLTPEFSQRLNNKIRELLQQMERGLKSADPRDSTVYTGWSPRIQCVKQK' A
#
# COMPACT_ATOMS: atom_id res chain seq x y z
N MET A 1 -3.21 14.15 -21.52
CA MET A 1 -2.55 13.42 -20.40
C MET A 1 -2.72 14.14 -19.07
N ALA A 2 -2.50 15.46 -18.97
CA ALA A 2 -2.59 16.22 -17.72
C ALA A 2 -3.98 16.25 -17.03
N GLN A 3 -5.09 16.03 -17.76
CA GLN A 3 -6.45 16.02 -17.17
C GLN A 3 -6.78 14.79 -16.31
N ARG A 4 -5.98 13.70 -16.39
CA ARG A 4 -6.23 12.45 -15.63
C ARG A 4 -5.28 12.26 -14.44
N ALA A 5 -4.36 13.18 -14.22
CA ALA A 5 -3.34 13.08 -13.18
C ALA A 5 -3.45 14.25 -12.21
N PHE A 6 -3.24 13.99 -10.93
CA PHE A 6 -3.12 15.04 -9.94
C PHE A 6 -1.78 15.76 -10.11
N PRO A 7 -1.72 17.11 -9.99
CA PRO A 7 -0.46 17.83 -9.97
C PRO A 7 0.43 17.30 -8.85
N ASN A 8 1.67 16.93 -9.16
CA ASN A 8 2.60 16.40 -8.18
C ASN A 8 2.98 17.50 -7.16
N PRO A 9 2.63 17.35 -5.87
CA PRO A 9 2.99 18.32 -4.84
C PRO A 9 4.41 18.10 -4.29
N TYR A 10 5.06 16.99 -4.64
CA TYR A 10 6.34 16.60 -4.09
C TYR A 10 7.49 17.21 -4.87
N ALA A 11 8.48 17.73 -4.14
CA ALA A 11 9.72 18.22 -4.71
C ALA A 11 10.52 17.06 -5.34
N ASP A 12 11.36 17.40 -6.31
CA ASP A 12 12.26 16.43 -6.93
C ASP A 12 13.28 15.87 -5.94
N PHE A 13 13.85 14.72 -6.32
CA PHE A 13 14.80 14.01 -5.48
C PHE A 13 16.02 14.89 -5.14
N ASN A 14 16.34 14.97 -3.85
CA ASN A 14 17.62 15.48 -3.38
C ASN A 14 18.12 14.60 -2.22
N LYS A 15 19.46 14.53 -2.04
CA LYS A 15 20.06 13.67 -1.01
C LYS A 15 19.63 14.04 0.41
N SER A 16 19.46 15.33 0.71
CA SER A 16 19.07 15.81 2.04
C SER A 16 17.63 15.43 2.45
N LEU A 17 16.71 15.39 1.49
CA LEU A 17 15.33 14.93 1.67
C LEU A 17 15.29 13.41 1.75
N ALA A 18 16.15 12.72 0.99
CA ALA A 18 16.22 11.26 0.96
C ALA A 18 16.69 10.67 2.31
N GLU A 19 17.55 11.35 3.06
CA GLU A 19 18.04 10.91 4.38
C GLU A 19 16.92 10.66 5.40
N GLY A 20 15.77 11.34 5.28
CA GLY A 20 14.61 11.07 6.12
C GLY A 20 13.87 9.77 5.80
N TYR A 21 14.05 9.24 4.58
CA TYR A 21 13.35 8.07 4.07
C TYR A 21 14.24 6.83 3.94
N PHE A 22 15.51 7.04 3.57
CA PHE A 22 16.48 5.98 3.30
C PHE A 22 17.82 6.28 3.95
N ASP A 23 18.49 5.25 4.43
CA ASP A 23 19.87 5.31 4.87
C ASP A 23 20.84 5.32 3.67
N SER A 24 22.14 5.54 3.94
CA SER A 24 23.19 5.53 2.92
C SER A 24 23.40 4.17 2.24
N ALA A 25 22.82 3.10 2.80
CA ALA A 25 22.80 1.75 2.23
C ALA A 25 21.50 1.46 1.44
N GLY A 26 20.60 2.45 1.30
CA GLY A 26 19.33 2.33 0.59
C GLY A 26 18.24 1.58 1.36
N ARG A 27 18.41 1.35 2.67
CA ARG A 27 17.38 0.75 3.53
C ARG A 27 16.46 1.83 4.04
N LEU A 28 15.17 1.50 4.16
CA LEU A 28 14.16 2.41 4.69
C LEU A 28 14.49 2.79 6.14
N THR A 29 14.35 4.06 6.48
CA THR A 29 14.49 4.49 7.88
C THR A 29 13.44 3.78 8.75
N PRO A 30 13.76 3.49 10.03
CA PRO A 30 12.83 2.81 10.91
C PRO A 30 11.53 3.61 11.12
N GLU A 31 11.62 4.94 11.16
CA GLU A 31 10.45 5.81 11.28
C GLU A 31 9.53 5.70 10.06
N PHE A 32 10.09 5.77 8.85
CA PHE A 32 9.31 5.64 7.63
C PHE A 32 8.74 4.21 7.47
N SER A 33 9.55 3.20 7.80
CA SER A 33 9.11 1.80 7.85
C SER A 33 7.93 1.61 8.82
N GLN A 34 7.94 2.27 9.97
CA GLN A 34 6.83 2.20 10.92
C GLN A 34 5.57 2.85 10.36
N ARG A 35 5.69 4.04 9.75
CA ARG A 35 4.55 4.71 9.10
C ARG A 35 3.93 3.84 8.00
N LEU A 36 4.75 3.19 7.19
CA LEU A 36 4.31 2.24 6.16
C LEU A 36 3.58 1.05 6.76
N ASN A 37 4.16 0.41 7.77
CA ASN A 37 3.55 -0.74 8.44
C ASN A 37 2.20 -0.39 9.09
N ASN A 38 2.11 0.78 9.73
CA ASN A 38 0.86 1.28 10.30
C ASN A 38 -0.20 1.46 9.20
N LYS A 39 0.17 2.08 8.07
CA LYS A 39 -0.76 2.28 6.96
C LYS A 39 -1.21 0.97 6.32
N ILE A 40 -0.30 0.01 6.15
CA ILE A 40 -0.62 -1.33 5.65
C ILE A 40 -1.66 -1.99 6.57
N ARG A 41 -1.47 -1.93 7.89
CA ARG A 41 -2.42 -2.51 8.86
C ARG A 41 -3.79 -1.83 8.79
N GLU A 42 -3.84 -0.50 8.70
CA GLU A 42 -5.10 0.24 8.52
C GLU A 42 -5.83 -0.18 7.24
N LEU A 43 -5.12 -0.22 6.11
CA LEU A 43 -5.70 -0.59 4.83
C LEU A 43 -6.17 -2.05 4.82
N LEU A 44 -5.42 -2.96 5.44
CA LEU A 44 -5.85 -4.35 5.61
C LEU A 44 -7.15 -4.43 6.40
N GLN A 45 -7.27 -3.71 7.53
CA GLN A 45 -8.51 -3.70 8.31
C GLN A 45 -9.69 -3.11 7.53
N GLN A 46 -9.48 -2.03 6.79
CA GLN A 46 -10.52 -1.45 5.93
C GLN A 46 -10.92 -2.41 4.81
N MET A 47 -9.96 -3.08 4.19
CA MET A 47 -10.19 -4.09 3.16
C MET A 47 -10.95 -5.28 3.72
N GLU A 48 -10.61 -5.78 4.91
CA GLU A 48 -11.36 -6.85 5.58
C GLU A 48 -12.82 -6.47 5.84
N ARG A 49 -13.09 -5.21 6.21
CA ARG A 49 -14.46 -4.69 6.39
C ARG A 49 -15.19 -4.54 5.04
N GLY A 50 -14.54 -3.98 4.03
CA GLY A 50 -15.13 -3.79 2.70
C GLY A 50 -15.44 -5.11 1.99
N LEU A 51 -14.61 -6.13 2.19
CA LEU A 51 -14.84 -7.47 1.65
C LEU A 51 -15.99 -8.19 2.35
N LYS A 52 -16.23 -7.97 3.65
CA LYS A 52 -17.42 -8.52 4.34
C LYS A 52 -18.74 -8.01 3.74
N SER A 53 -18.72 -6.84 3.11
CA SER A 53 -19.87 -6.28 2.38
C SER A 53 -19.86 -6.56 0.88
N ALA A 54 -18.80 -7.20 0.35
CA ALA A 54 -18.68 -7.50 -1.07
C ALA A 54 -19.49 -8.74 -1.45
N ASP A 55 -19.82 -8.86 -2.75
CA ASP A 55 -20.63 -9.96 -3.27
C ASP A 55 -19.97 -11.32 -2.97
N PRO A 56 -20.63 -12.24 -2.23
CA PRO A 56 -20.09 -13.56 -1.91
C PRO A 56 -19.85 -14.47 -3.12
N ARG A 57 -20.39 -14.14 -4.29
CA ARG A 57 -20.37 -15.00 -5.48
C ARG A 57 -19.31 -14.60 -6.51
N ASP A 58 -18.65 -13.45 -6.35
CA ASP A 58 -17.58 -13.04 -7.26
C ASP A 58 -16.27 -13.79 -6.93
N SER A 59 -16.04 -14.91 -7.63
CA SER A 59 -14.83 -15.74 -7.50
C SER A 59 -13.76 -15.44 -8.55
N THR A 60 -13.89 -14.32 -9.28
CA THR A 60 -12.93 -13.96 -10.33
C THR A 60 -11.57 -13.58 -9.77
N VAL A 61 -10.51 -13.72 -10.58
CA VAL A 61 -9.12 -13.45 -10.17
C VAL A 61 -8.82 -11.95 -10.08
N TYR A 62 -9.54 -11.10 -10.83
CA TYR A 62 -9.27 -9.66 -10.91
C TYR A 62 -10.04 -8.84 -9.87
N THR A 63 -11.28 -9.23 -9.52
CA THR A 63 -12.12 -8.53 -8.54
C THR A 63 -12.67 -9.42 -7.43
N GLY A 64 -12.56 -10.74 -7.56
CA GLY A 64 -13.16 -11.70 -6.65
C GLY A 64 -12.26 -12.19 -5.52
N TRP A 65 -12.75 -13.20 -4.79
CA TRP A 65 -12.14 -13.71 -3.55
C TRP A 65 -10.85 -14.53 -3.72
N SER A 66 -10.50 -14.93 -4.96
CA SER A 66 -9.40 -15.85 -5.24
C SER A 66 -8.01 -15.33 -4.81
N PRO A 67 -7.60 -14.07 -5.10
CA PRO A 67 -6.33 -13.53 -4.64
C PRO A 67 -6.24 -13.45 -3.11
N ARG A 68 -7.38 -13.33 -2.42
CA ARG A 68 -7.45 -13.24 -0.96
C ARG A 68 -7.16 -14.58 -0.28
N ILE A 69 -7.67 -15.69 -0.83
CA ILE A 69 -7.43 -17.04 -0.26
C ILE A 69 -5.93 -17.36 -0.28
N GLN A 70 -5.21 -16.93 -1.31
CA GLN A 70 -3.76 -17.14 -1.40
C GLN A 70 -2.98 -16.26 -0.41
N CYS A 71 -3.45 -15.05 -0.11
CA CYS A 71 -2.83 -14.17 0.88
C CYS A 71 -3.08 -14.64 2.33
N VAL A 72 -4.27 -15.19 2.63
CA VAL A 72 -4.61 -15.71 3.97
C VAL A 72 -4.00 -17.09 4.23
N LYS A 73 -3.76 -17.92 3.21
CA LYS A 73 -3.11 -19.24 3.37
C LYS A 73 -1.59 -19.18 3.62
N GLN A 74 -0.93 -18.04 3.40
CA GLN A 74 0.52 -17.90 3.57
C GLN A 74 0.93 -17.29 4.92
N LYS A 75 0.04 -17.34 5.93
CA LYS A 75 0.30 -16.83 7.27
C LYS A 75 0.26 -17.95 8.31
#